data_AF-A0A9P0PHU9-F1
#
_entry.id   AF-A0A9P0PHU9-F1
#
_cell.length_a   1.000
_cell.length_b   1.000
_cell.length_c   1.000
_cell.angle_alpha   90.00
_cell.angle_beta   90.00
_cell.angle_gamma   90.00
#
_symmetry.space_group_name_H-M   'P 1'
#
loop_
_entity.id
_entity.type
_entity.pdbx_description
1 polymer ?
#
loop_
_entity_poly.entity_id
_entity_poly.type
_entity_poly.pdbx_seq_one_letter_code
_entity_poly.pdbx_strand_id
1 'polypeptide(L)'
;MLFLSSIVLVLFSCGYSLAQHEHHNHMQHNHEEHRVNVAVYYESLCPDSRKFFTQQLYPSLQGNLSHYVNLTLVPYGKTTSELNLNEHTFTCHHGPNECRGNKIQACALRLIDAGQNTEGLGFNKIATGFINCLMDKADREKGYFPTMDCAQINHVANLNTIDNCVNHTDASNYLSKFGELTDKLQKPLQSVPTIVFNNVYNKEDSDLAQINFVRALCKHIPGDKPECIKSGAGILQMSFVVVAVSIILSKFFS
;
A
#
# COMPACT_ATOMS: atom_id res chain seq x y z
N MET A 1 46.49 -40.36 4.06
CA MET A 1 45.04 -40.41 4.33
C MET A 1 44.42 -39.07 4.73
N LEU A 2 45.16 -38.10 5.30
CA LEU A 2 44.57 -36.82 5.74
C LEU A 2 44.15 -35.86 4.59
N PHE A 3 44.85 -35.85 3.45
CA PHE A 3 44.54 -34.95 2.32
C PHE A 3 43.25 -35.31 1.55
N LEU A 4 42.90 -36.60 1.47
CA LEU A 4 41.66 -37.04 0.82
C LEU A 4 40.42 -36.65 1.63
N SER A 5 40.53 -36.62 2.96
CA SER A 5 39.42 -36.23 3.85
C SER A 5 39.06 -34.74 3.70
N SER A 6 40.06 -33.86 3.60
CA SER A 6 39.83 -32.41 3.47
C SER A 6 39.18 -32.02 2.13
N ILE A 7 39.54 -32.70 1.03
CA ILE A 7 38.97 -32.44 -0.29
C ILE A 7 37.49 -32.85 -0.34
N VAL A 8 37.13 -33.99 0.26
CA VAL A 8 35.74 -34.46 0.32
C VAL A 8 34.86 -33.50 1.13
N LEU A 9 35.37 -32.98 2.25
CA LEU A 9 34.65 -31.99 3.07
C LEU A 9 34.39 -30.68 2.31
N VAL A 10 35.39 -30.16 1.57
CA VAL A 10 35.25 -28.91 0.80
C VAL A 10 34.24 -29.06 -0.34
N LEU A 11 34.25 -30.19 -1.06
CA LEU A 11 33.28 -30.46 -2.11
C LEU A 11 31.86 -30.60 -1.56
N PHE A 12 31.71 -31.23 -0.38
CA PHE A 12 30.41 -31.37 0.28
C PHE A 12 29.85 -30.01 0.74
N SER A 13 30.68 -29.15 1.34
CA SER A 13 30.27 -27.80 1.75
C SER A 13 29.93 -26.91 0.56
N CYS A 14 30.69 -27.01 -0.54
CA CYS A 14 30.44 -26.22 -1.75
C CYS A 14 29.14 -26.67 -2.44
N GLY A 15 28.89 -27.98 -2.55
CA GLY A 15 27.63 -28.53 -3.07
C GLY A 15 26.42 -28.12 -2.23
N TYR A 16 26.55 -28.09 -0.90
CA TYR A 16 25.47 -27.63 -0.01
C TYR A 16 25.17 -26.14 -0.17
N SER A 17 26.20 -25.29 -0.25
CA SER A 17 26.03 -23.84 -0.48
C SER A 17 25.44 -23.51 -1.85
N LEU A 18 25.83 -24.24 -2.91
CA LEU A 18 25.24 -24.07 -4.25
C LEU A 18 23.76 -24.45 -4.27
N ALA A 19 23.39 -25.58 -3.65
CA ALA A 19 21.99 -26.00 -3.55
C ALA A 19 21.13 -25.02 -2.71
N GLN A 20 21.68 -24.46 -1.63
CA GLN A 20 21.01 -23.42 -0.85
C GLN A 20 20.82 -22.12 -1.66
N HIS A 21 21.81 -21.75 -2.47
CA HIS A 21 21.72 -20.56 -3.31
C HIS A 21 20.68 -20.72 -4.42
N GLU A 22 20.62 -21.87 -5.09
CA GLU A 22 19.61 -22.16 -6.12
C GLU A 22 18.20 -22.21 -5.54
N HIS A 23 18.02 -22.81 -4.36
CA HIS A 23 16.71 -22.85 -3.69
C HIS A 23 16.22 -21.45 -3.28
N HIS A 24 17.12 -20.59 -2.78
CA HIS A 24 16.79 -19.18 -2.49
C HIS A 24 16.42 -18.40 -3.76
N ASN A 25 17.18 -18.56 -4.86
CA ASN A 25 16.88 -17.89 -6.12
C ASN A 25 15.54 -18.34 -6.71
N HIS A 26 15.22 -19.64 -6.65
CA HIS A 26 13.94 -20.16 -7.15
C HIS A 26 12.74 -19.68 -6.33
N MET A 27 12.88 -19.62 -5.00
CA MET A 27 11.85 -19.07 -4.11
C MET A 27 11.63 -17.57 -4.33
N GLN A 28 12.71 -16.80 -4.54
CA GLN A 28 12.64 -15.36 -4.78
C GLN A 28 12.03 -15.03 -6.15
N HIS A 29 12.35 -15.82 -7.19
CA HIS A 29 11.80 -15.64 -8.53
C HIS A 29 10.30 -15.97 -8.60
N ASN A 30 9.85 -17.03 -7.90
CA ASN A 30 8.42 -17.35 -7.81
C ASN A 30 7.62 -16.31 -7.02
N HIS A 31 8.22 -15.63 -6.05
CA HIS A 31 7.51 -14.63 -5.24
C HIS A 31 7.21 -13.33 -6.00
N GLU A 32 8.08 -12.91 -6.93
CA GLU A 32 7.85 -11.72 -7.76
C GLU A 32 6.77 -11.94 -8.83
N GLU A 33 6.65 -13.16 -9.38
CA GLU A 33 5.69 -13.48 -10.46
C GLU A 33 4.21 -13.51 -9.97
N HIS A 34 3.97 -13.56 -8.66
CA HIS A 34 2.63 -13.73 -8.08
C HIS A 34 2.11 -12.49 -7.32
N ARG A 35 2.74 -11.33 -7.49
CA ARG A 35 2.28 -10.08 -6.87
C ARG A 35 1.24 -9.36 -7.72
N VAL A 36 0.23 -8.80 -7.07
CA VAL A 36 -0.75 -7.90 -7.67
C VAL A 36 -0.19 -6.49 -7.67
N ASN A 37 -0.15 -5.87 -8.85
CA ASN A 37 0.17 -4.44 -8.94
C ASN A 37 -1.04 -3.64 -8.44
N VAL A 38 -0.86 -2.86 -7.39
CA VAL A 38 -1.89 -2.00 -6.81
C VAL A 38 -1.42 -0.56 -6.94
N ALA A 39 -2.12 0.25 -7.74
CA ALA A 39 -1.88 1.68 -7.81
C ALA A 39 -3.01 2.45 -7.12
N VAL A 40 -2.65 3.41 -6.27
CA VAL A 40 -3.59 4.25 -5.52
C VAL A 40 -3.36 5.70 -5.92
N TYR A 41 -4.37 6.32 -6.53
CA TYR A 41 -4.39 7.72 -6.93
C TYR A 41 -5.23 8.50 -5.93
N TYR A 42 -4.64 9.49 -5.28
CA TYR A 42 -5.24 10.09 -4.09
C TYR A 42 -4.78 11.53 -3.84
N GLU A 43 -5.45 12.21 -2.91
CA GLU A 43 -5.14 13.58 -2.50
C GLU A 43 -4.89 13.65 -0.99
N SER A 44 -3.92 14.45 -0.58
CA SER A 44 -3.48 14.52 0.82
C SER A 44 -4.53 15.04 1.80
N LEU A 45 -5.47 15.89 1.37
CA LEU A 45 -6.53 16.45 2.23
C LEU A 45 -7.94 15.93 1.93
N CYS A 46 -8.09 15.07 0.91
CA CYS A 46 -9.36 14.42 0.61
C CYS A 46 -9.76 13.44 1.74
N PRO A 47 -10.94 13.59 2.37
CA PRO A 47 -11.35 12.74 3.48
C PRO A 47 -11.47 11.26 3.11
N ASP A 48 -11.97 10.93 1.92
CA ASP A 48 -12.09 9.54 1.47
C ASP A 48 -10.71 8.91 1.20
N SER A 49 -9.78 9.68 0.65
CA SER A 49 -8.39 9.25 0.46
C SER A 49 -7.75 8.93 1.80
N ARG A 50 -7.89 9.82 2.78
CA ARG A 50 -7.38 9.62 4.15
C ARG A 50 -7.98 8.39 4.81
N LYS A 51 -9.31 8.24 4.72
CA LYS A 51 -10.03 7.09 5.26
C LYS A 51 -9.53 5.78 4.65
N PHE A 52 -9.33 5.74 3.33
CA PHE A 52 -8.79 4.55 2.67
C PHE A 52 -7.39 4.20 3.17
N PHE A 53 -6.49 5.17 3.31
CA PHE A 53 -5.15 4.92 3.84
C PHE A 53 -5.20 4.36 5.26
N THR A 54 -5.91 5.03 6.15
CA THR A 54 -5.88 4.73 7.60
C THR A 54 -6.71 3.52 7.99
N GLN A 55 -7.76 3.19 7.24
CA GLN A 55 -8.71 2.13 7.61
C GLN A 55 -8.64 0.90 6.71
N GLN A 56 -8.12 1.02 5.48
CA GLN A 56 -8.12 -0.08 4.52
C GLN A 56 -6.69 -0.47 4.13
N LEU A 57 -5.96 0.43 3.47
CA LEU A 57 -4.67 0.12 2.86
C LEU A 57 -3.62 -0.22 3.92
N TYR A 58 -3.25 0.74 4.78
CA TYR A 58 -2.12 0.57 5.68
C TYR A 58 -2.30 -0.58 6.68
N PRO A 59 -3.46 -0.75 7.35
CA PRO A 59 -3.67 -1.88 8.27
C PRO A 59 -3.57 -3.24 7.57
N SER A 60 -4.07 -3.36 6.34
CA SER A 60 -4.07 -4.62 5.61
C SER A 60 -2.65 -5.10 5.24
N LEU A 61 -1.72 -4.17 5.05
CA LEU A 61 -0.34 -4.45 4.67
C LEU A 61 0.59 -4.68 5.86
N GLN A 62 0.10 -4.72 7.10
CA GLN A 62 0.92 -5.02 8.28
C GLN A 62 1.19 -6.52 8.48
N GLY A 63 0.44 -7.39 7.79
CA GLY A 63 0.59 -8.84 7.85
C GLY A 63 1.09 -9.45 6.54
N ASN A 64 0.85 -10.75 6.37
CA ASN A 64 1.31 -11.54 5.21
C ASN A 64 0.76 -11.07 3.86
N LEU A 65 -0.35 -10.32 3.86
CA LEU A 65 -0.96 -9.81 2.62
C LEU A 65 0.02 -8.93 1.83
N SER A 66 0.93 -8.26 2.54
CA SER A 66 2.00 -7.44 1.97
C SER A 66 2.90 -8.17 0.97
N HIS A 67 3.09 -9.48 1.11
CA HIS A 67 3.93 -10.27 0.20
C HIS A 67 3.32 -10.44 -1.20
N TYR A 68 2.01 -10.22 -1.34
CA TYR A 68 1.28 -10.34 -2.60
C TYR A 68 1.03 -8.98 -3.28
N VAL A 69 1.59 -7.89 -2.75
CA VAL A 69 1.29 -6.53 -3.22
C VAL A 69 2.56 -5.86 -3.73
N ASN A 70 2.47 -5.33 -4.95
CA ASN A 70 3.40 -4.34 -5.48
C ASN A 70 2.68 -2.99 -5.52
N LEU A 71 2.99 -2.09 -4.57
CA LEU A 71 2.20 -0.88 -4.32
C LEU A 71 2.82 0.34 -5.02
N THR A 72 2.00 1.06 -5.76
CA THR A 72 2.33 2.39 -6.30
C THR A 72 1.40 3.43 -5.68
N LEU A 73 1.98 4.43 -5.02
CA LEU A 73 1.24 5.55 -4.44
C LEU A 73 1.41 6.78 -5.33
N VAL A 74 0.29 7.43 -5.69
CA VAL A 74 0.25 8.58 -6.61
C VAL A 74 -0.44 9.76 -5.91
N PRO A 75 0.29 10.57 -5.12
CA PRO A 75 -0.25 11.76 -4.43
C PRO A 75 -0.41 12.93 -5.41
N TYR A 76 -1.50 12.93 -6.17
CA TYR A 76 -1.78 13.98 -7.16
C TYR A 76 -3.29 14.22 -7.29
N GLY A 77 -4.05 13.14 -7.47
CA GLY A 77 -5.52 13.17 -7.53
C GLY A 77 -6.04 14.07 -8.64
N LYS A 78 -6.97 14.98 -8.31
CA LYS A 78 -7.59 15.89 -9.29
C LYS A 78 -6.83 17.20 -9.50
N THR A 79 -5.56 17.24 -9.10
CA THR A 79 -4.69 18.40 -9.30
C THR A 79 -4.60 18.73 -10.80
N THR A 80 -4.67 20.01 -11.15
CA THR A 80 -4.28 20.47 -12.49
C THR A 80 -2.89 21.10 -12.41
N SER A 81 -2.11 20.93 -13.49
CA SER A 81 -0.76 21.47 -13.58
C SER A 81 -0.61 22.35 -14.81
N GLU A 82 0.12 23.44 -14.66
CA GLU A 82 0.58 24.28 -15.75
C GLU A 82 2.11 24.34 -15.74
N LEU A 83 2.73 24.46 -16.92
CA LEU A 83 4.17 24.62 -17.06
C LEU A 83 4.45 26.04 -17.51
N ASN A 84 5.02 26.84 -16.61
CA ASN A 84 5.34 28.25 -16.86
C ASN A 84 6.84 28.46 -16.65
N LEU A 85 7.56 28.93 -17.67
CA LEU A 85 9.00 29.21 -17.60
C LEU A 85 9.84 28.03 -17.04
N ASN A 86 9.51 26.80 -17.43
CA ASN A 86 10.11 25.55 -16.94
C ASN A 86 9.82 25.20 -15.46
N GLU A 87 8.84 25.85 -14.84
CA GLU A 87 8.37 25.50 -13.50
C GLU A 87 6.93 25.00 -13.53
N HIS A 88 6.67 23.89 -12.83
CA HIS A 88 5.31 23.37 -12.68
C HIS A 88 4.57 24.10 -11.54
N THR A 89 3.43 24.69 -11.87
CA THR A 89 2.47 25.24 -10.92
C THR A 89 1.25 24.34 -10.83
N PHE A 90 0.67 24.21 -9.63
CA PHE A 90 -0.41 23.26 -9.36
C PHE A 90 -1.62 23.94 -8.74
N THR A 91 -2.81 23.56 -9.21
CA THR A 91 -4.08 23.92 -8.60
C THR A 91 -4.74 22.64 -8.10
N CYS A 92 -4.86 22.52 -6.77
CA CYS A 92 -5.42 21.33 -6.11
C CYS A 92 -6.88 21.56 -5.70
N HIS A 93 -7.65 20.48 -5.60
CA HIS A 93 -9.08 20.50 -5.35
C HIS A 93 -9.43 21.09 -3.96
N HIS A 94 -8.63 20.79 -2.94
CA HIS A 94 -8.77 21.33 -1.59
C HIS A 94 -7.79 22.49 -1.30
N GLY A 95 -7.37 23.20 -2.35
CA GLY A 95 -6.56 24.42 -2.23
C GLY A 95 -5.05 24.19 -2.00
N PRO A 96 -4.29 25.26 -1.70
CA PRO A 96 -2.82 25.21 -1.71
C PRO A 96 -2.22 24.31 -0.62
N ASN A 97 -2.92 24.12 0.50
CA ASN A 97 -2.46 23.22 1.56
C ASN A 97 -2.45 21.76 1.11
N GLU A 98 -3.40 21.35 0.26
CA GLU A 98 -3.38 20.03 -0.37
C GLU A 98 -2.22 19.89 -1.34
N CYS A 99 -1.93 20.93 -2.13
CA CYS A 99 -0.75 20.90 -3.00
C CYS A 99 0.54 20.74 -2.19
N ARG A 100 0.66 21.43 -1.05
CA ARG A 100 1.79 21.26 -0.13
C ARG A 100 1.85 19.83 0.41
N GLY A 101 0.72 19.27 0.84
CA GLY A 101 0.64 17.87 1.30
C GLY A 101 1.03 16.87 0.22
N ASN A 102 0.56 17.05 -1.01
CA ASN A 102 0.91 16.21 -2.16
C ASN A 102 2.42 16.30 -2.45
N LYS A 103 3.01 17.49 -2.36
CA LYS A 103 4.47 17.70 -2.49
C LYS A 103 5.27 17.00 -1.39
N ILE A 104 4.86 17.10 -0.12
CA ILE A 104 5.49 16.38 1.01
C ILE A 104 5.55 14.88 0.72
N GLN A 105 4.43 14.31 0.29
CA GLN A 105 4.34 12.88 0.03
C GLN A 105 5.10 12.47 -1.25
N ALA A 106 5.10 13.30 -2.28
CA ALA A 106 5.90 13.08 -3.48
C ALA A 106 7.41 13.05 -3.17
N CYS A 107 7.91 14.01 -2.37
CA CYS A 107 9.30 14.01 -1.89
C CYS A 107 9.59 12.75 -1.05
N ALA A 108 8.71 12.39 -0.11
CA ALA A 108 8.90 11.21 0.72
C ALA A 108 9.01 9.92 -0.10
N LEU A 109 8.13 9.72 -1.09
CA LEU A 109 8.15 8.55 -1.98
C LEU A 109 9.43 8.44 -2.82
N ARG A 110 10.08 9.57 -3.13
CA ARG A 110 11.31 9.60 -3.93
C ARG A 110 12.57 9.50 -3.10
N LEU A 111 12.54 9.99 -1.87
CA LEU A 111 13.75 10.21 -1.07
C LEU A 111 13.90 9.21 0.07
N ILE A 112 12.81 8.67 0.62
CA ILE A 112 12.90 7.57 1.60
C ILE A 112 13.45 6.34 0.88
N ASP A 113 14.58 5.83 1.35
CA ASP A 113 15.36 4.75 0.73
C ASP A 113 15.58 4.95 -0.78
N ALA A 114 15.73 6.21 -1.22
CA ALA A 114 15.82 6.58 -2.65
C ALA A 114 14.67 6.03 -3.52
N GLY A 115 13.48 5.85 -2.93
CA GLY A 115 12.31 5.30 -3.60
C GLY A 115 12.39 3.79 -3.86
N GLN A 116 13.35 3.09 -3.26
CA GLN A 116 13.47 1.64 -3.38
C GLN A 116 12.40 0.93 -2.54
N ASN A 117 11.96 -0.23 -3.04
CA ASN A 117 11.08 -1.11 -2.27
C ASN A 117 11.84 -1.73 -1.10
N THR A 118 11.11 -2.07 -0.02
CA THR A 118 11.67 -2.85 1.09
C THR A 118 11.97 -4.27 0.62
N GLU A 119 13.15 -4.79 0.94
CA GLU A 119 13.56 -6.13 0.56
C GLU A 119 12.52 -7.19 0.96
N GLY A 120 12.18 -8.08 0.02
CA GLY A 120 11.14 -9.11 0.21
C GLY A 120 9.69 -8.61 0.08
N LEU A 121 9.48 -7.30 -0.13
CA LEU A 121 8.17 -6.67 -0.37
C LEU A 121 8.14 -5.93 -1.71
N GLY A 122 6.96 -5.77 -2.30
CA GLY A 122 6.77 -4.97 -3.51
C GLY A 122 6.53 -3.49 -3.23
N PHE A 123 6.86 -2.99 -2.04
CA PHE A 123 6.63 -1.59 -1.68
C PHE A 123 7.61 -1.13 -0.60
N ASN A 124 7.77 0.18 -0.46
CA ASN A 124 8.56 0.76 0.62
C ASN A 124 7.72 0.90 1.90
N LYS A 125 8.00 0.08 2.92
CA LYS A 125 7.25 0.05 4.18
C LYS A 125 7.40 1.35 4.98
N ILE A 126 8.59 1.94 5.00
CA ILE A 126 8.89 3.18 5.75
C ILE A 126 8.11 4.35 5.14
N ALA A 127 8.18 4.52 3.81
CA ALA A 127 7.46 5.56 3.10
C ALA A 127 5.95 5.39 3.24
N THR A 128 5.44 4.16 3.13
CA THR A 128 4.00 3.88 3.29
C THR A 128 3.52 4.21 4.71
N GLY A 129 4.29 3.86 5.74
CA GLY A 129 3.96 4.21 7.13
C GLY A 129 4.03 5.70 7.42
N PHE A 130 5.03 6.38 6.87
CA PHE A 130 5.17 7.84 6.94
C PHE A 130 3.96 8.53 6.32
N ILE A 131 3.56 8.14 5.11
CA ILE A 131 2.39 8.68 4.41
C ILE A 131 1.10 8.37 5.18
N ASN A 132 0.90 7.14 5.65
CA ASN A 132 -0.28 6.80 6.46
C ASN A 132 -0.39 7.70 7.70
N CYS A 133 0.71 7.94 8.40
CA CYS A 133 0.73 8.84 9.55
C CYS A 133 0.36 10.28 9.16
N LEU A 134 0.84 10.80 8.03
CA LEU A 134 0.44 12.12 7.53
C LEU A 134 -1.04 12.16 7.17
N MET A 135 -1.55 11.12 6.49
CA MET A 135 -2.96 10.99 6.13
C MET A 135 -3.85 10.85 7.37
N ASP A 136 -3.34 10.33 8.48
CA ASP A 136 -4.07 10.25 9.74
C ASP A 136 -4.09 11.61 10.47
N LYS A 137 -2.92 12.24 10.61
CA LYS A 137 -2.73 13.36 11.55
C LYS A 137 -2.78 14.75 10.93
N ALA A 138 -2.86 14.90 9.61
CA ALA A 138 -2.92 16.22 8.98
C ALA A 138 -4.14 17.02 9.45
N ASP A 139 -3.90 18.28 9.84
CA ASP A 139 -4.93 19.26 10.18
C ASP A 139 -5.39 19.96 8.89
N ARG A 140 -6.64 19.71 8.49
CA ARG A 140 -7.20 20.22 7.22
C ARG A 140 -7.47 21.71 7.29
N GLU A 141 -7.87 22.21 8.45
CA GLU A 141 -8.25 23.61 8.64
C GLU A 141 -7.01 24.49 8.64
N LYS A 142 -5.95 24.02 9.30
CA LYS A 142 -4.68 24.76 9.41
C LYS A 142 -3.68 24.44 8.30
N GLY A 143 -3.92 23.39 7.51
CA GLY A 143 -2.98 22.90 6.50
C GLY A 143 -1.67 22.37 7.09
N TYR A 144 -1.69 21.94 8.34
CA TYR A 144 -0.52 21.47 9.06
C TYR A 144 -0.31 19.97 8.86
N PHE A 145 0.93 19.59 8.53
CA PHE A 145 1.36 18.20 8.35
C PHE A 145 2.45 17.89 9.39
N PRO A 146 2.24 16.92 10.29
CA PRO A 146 3.21 16.59 11.36
C PRO A 146 4.35 15.71 10.84
N THR A 147 5.18 16.25 9.94
CA THR A 147 6.28 15.51 9.29
C THR A 147 7.30 14.98 10.30
N MET A 148 7.66 15.78 11.31
CA MET A 148 8.59 15.37 12.36
C MET A 148 8.08 14.16 13.16
N ASP A 149 6.85 14.21 13.68
CA ASP A 149 6.27 13.12 14.46
C ASP A 149 6.15 11.85 13.61
N CYS A 150 5.69 11.98 12.37
CA CYS A 150 5.53 10.86 11.46
C CYS A 150 6.87 10.25 11.04
N ALA A 151 7.91 11.06 10.88
CA ALA A 151 9.27 10.59 10.62
C ALA A 151 9.83 9.80 11.80
N GLN A 152 9.63 10.29 13.03
CA GLN A 152 10.07 9.62 14.24
C GLN A 152 9.37 8.25 14.42
N ILE A 153 8.04 8.20 14.23
CA ILE A 153 7.25 6.96 14.35
C ILE A 153 7.70 5.89 13.34
N ASN A 154 8.08 6.31 12.13
CA ASN A 154 8.41 5.40 11.04
C ASN A 154 9.92 5.24 10.79
N HIS A 155 10.78 5.82 11.63
CA HIS A 155 12.24 5.77 11.51
C HIS A 155 12.77 6.33 10.18
N VAL A 156 12.21 7.44 9.70
CA VAL A 156 12.69 8.13 8.49
C VAL A 156 14.03 8.80 8.78
N ALA A 157 15.11 8.29 8.19
CA ALA A 157 16.47 8.73 8.49
C ALA A 157 16.84 10.11 7.88
N ASN A 158 16.17 10.51 6.79
CA ASN A 158 16.54 11.67 5.98
C ASN A 158 15.45 12.75 5.91
N LEU A 159 14.73 13.00 7.02
CA LEU A 159 13.65 14.00 7.07
C LEU A 159 14.11 15.39 6.59
N ASN A 160 15.30 15.85 7.00
CA ASN A 160 15.82 17.16 6.57
C ASN A 160 15.92 17.28 5.04
N THR A 161 16.30 16.19 4.35
CA THR A 161 16.35 16.15 2.88
C THR A 161 14.95 16.22 2.28
N ILE A 162 13.97 15.57 2.90
CA ILE A 162 12.56 15.63 2.49
C ILE A 162 12.00 17.04 2.67
N ASP A 163 12.24 17.68 3.82
CA ASP A 163 11.76 19.04 4.11
C ASP A 163 12.38 20.08 3.17
N ASN A 164 13.67 19.92 2.83
CA ASN A 164 14.33 20.75 1.82
C ASN A 164 13.71 20.56 0.42
N CYS A 165 13.40 19.32 0.03
CA CYS A 165 12.74 19.02 -1.24
C CYS A 165 11.41 19.76 -1.39
N VAL A 166 10.58 19.81 -0.35
CA VAL A 166 9.22 20.39 -0.38
C VAL A 166 9.20 21.86 -0.79
N ASN A 167 10.25 22.61 -0.44
CA ASN A 167 10.37 24.04 -0.74
C ASN A 167 11.23 24.31 -1.99
N HIS A 168 11.67 23.27 -2.71
CA HIS A 168 12.48 23.36 -3.92
C HIS A 168 11.67 22.96 -5.16
N THR A 169 12.22 23.25 -6.34
CA THR A 169 11.61 22.87 -7.64
C THR A 169 11.51 21.36 -7.80
N ASP A 170 12.33 20.58 -7.10
CA ASP A 170 12.27 19.12 -7.10
C ASP A 170 10.90 18.59 -6.65
N ALA A 171 10.27 19.19 -5.64
CA ALA A 171 8.92 18.80 -5.23
C ALA A 171 7.91 18.97 -6.37
N SER A 172 8.02 20.08 -7.11
CA SER A 172 7.17 20.32 -8.27
C SER A 172 7.46 19.32 -9.40
N ASN A 173 8.72 18.99 -9.66
CA ASN A 173 9.11 17.99 -10.65
C ASN A 173 8.63 16.59 -10.28
N TYR A 174 8.75 16.18 -9.02
CA TYR A 174 8.26 14.89 -8.56
C TYR A 174 6.73 14.83 -8.63
N LEU A 175 6.04 15.89 -8.19
CA LEU A 175 4.59 15.96 -8.25
C LEU A 175 4.08 15.93 -9.71
N SER A 176 4.75 16.59 -10.65
CA SER A 176 4.37 16.54 -12.06
C SER A 176 4.52 15.14 -12.66
N LYS A 177 5.54 14.36 -12.24
CA LYS A 177 5.65 12.93 -12.61
C LYS A 177 4.51 12.08 -12.07
N PHE A 178 3.97 12.37 -10.89
CA PHE A 178 2.74 11.71 -10.42
C PHE A 178 1.49 12.21 -11.18
N GLY A 179 1.50 13.45 -11.65
CA GLY A 179 0.51 13.98 -12.60
C GLY A 179 0.50 13.24 -13.93
N GLU A 180 1.66 12.95 -14.51
CA GLU A 180 1.80 12.14 -15.74
C GLU A 180 1.20 10.74 -15.57
N LEU A 181 1.40 10.10 -14.40
CA LEU A 181 0.77 8.80 -14.09
C LEU A 181 -0.76 8.93 -14.01
N THR A 182 -1.25 9.98 -13.36
CA THR A 182 -2.69 10.25 -13.26
C THR A 182 -3.32 10.49 -14.62
N ASP A 183 -2.69 11.32 -15.45
CA ASP A 183 -3.15 11.64 -16.80
C ASP A 183 -3.17 10.41 -17.71
N LYS A 184 -2.19 9.51 -17.56
CA LYS A 184 -2.14 8.23 -18.29
C LYS A 184 -3.26 7.28 -17.88
N LEU A 185 -3.70 7.33 -16.62
CA LEU A 185 -4.87 6.57 -16.16
C LEU A 185 -6.16 7.17 -16.71
N GLN A 186 -6.40 8.46 -16.42
CA GLN A 186 -7.63 9.15 -16.76
C GLN A 186 -7.48 10.67 -16.62
N LYS A 187 -7.77 11.42 -17.69
CA LYS A 187 -7.71 12.89 -17.71
C LYS A 187 -9.04 13.53 -18.15
N PRO A 188 -9.73 14.30 -17.29
CA PRO A 188 -9.47 14.47 -15.86
C PRO A 188 -9.86 13.22 -15.04
N LEU A 189 -9.16 12.98 -13.93
CA LEU A 189 -9.49 11.91 -12.99
C LEU A 189 -10.87 12.18 -12.35
N GLN A 190 -11.75 11.17 -12.37
CA GLN A 190 -13.16 11.37 -12.00
C GLN A 190 -13.42 11.29 -10.48
N SER A 191 -12.65 10.49 -9.75
CA SER A 191 -12.80 10.30 -8.29
C SER A 191 -11.46 10.11 -7.61
N VAL A 192 -11.42 10.32 -6.30
CA VAL A 192 -10.30 9.93 -5.44
C VAL A 192 -10.87 9.39 -4.11
N PRO A 193 -10.23 8.38 -3.49
CA PRO A 193 -9.12 7.63 -4.04
C PRO A 193 -9.58 6.73 -5.21
N THR A 194 -8.73 6.58 -6.22
CA THR A 194 -8.92 5.59 -7.29
C THR A 194 -7.92 4.47 -7.09
N ILE A 195 -8.42 3.24 -6.98
CA ILE A 195 -7.60 2.04 -6.79
C ILE A 195 -7.62 1.24 -8.09
N VAL A 196 -6.43 0.89 -8.57
CA VAL A 196 -6.21 0.17 -9.84
C VAL A 196 -5.46 -1.11 -9.54
N PHE A 197 -5.99 -2.24 -10.02
CA PHE A 197 -5.37 -3.54 -9.88
C PHE A 197 -4.80 -3.99 -11.23
N ASN A 198 -3.58 -4.52 -11.24
CA ASN A 198 -2.90 -5.03 -12.43
C ASN A 198 -2.89 -4.04 -13.61
N ASN A 199 -2.77 -2.74 -13.30
CA ASN A 199 -2.77 -1.63 -14.26
C ASN A 199 -4.07 -1.47 -15.08
N VAL A 200 -5.16 -2.14 -14.68
CA VAL A 200 -6.48 -2.03 -15.33
C VAL A 200 -7.46 -1.37 -14.37
N TYR A 201 -7.96 -0.20 -14.74
CA TYR A 201 -9.01 0.45 -13.96
C TYR A 201 -10.34 -0.29 -14.15
N ASN A 202 -10.93 -0.71 -13.04
CA ASN A 202 -12.28 -1.23 -12.97
C ASN A 202 -13.02 -0.50 -11.86
N LYS A 203 -14.17 0.11 -12.18
CA LYS A 203 -14.93 0.92 -11.23
C LYS A 203 -15.44 0.09 -10.04
N GLU A 204 -15.97 -1.11 -10.29
CA GLU A 204 -16.50 -1.97 -9.23
C GLU A 204 -15.42 -2.41 -8.25
N ASP A 205 -14.22 -2.73 -8.76
CA ASP A 205 -13.08 -3.07 -7.91
C ASP A 205 -12.56 -1.87 -7.12
N SER A 206 -12.49 -0.68 -7.75
CA SER A 206 -12.08 0.55 -7.06
C SER A 206 -13.08 0.97 -5.97
N ASP A 207 -14.38 0.85 -6.24
CA ASP A 207 -15.43 1.12 -5.25
C ASP A 207 -15.42 0.10 -4.12
N LEU A 208 -15.25 -1.19 -4.45
CA LEU A 208 -15.11 -2.24 -3.45
C LEU A 208 -13.86 -2.03 -2.59
N ALA A 209 -12.73 -1.63 -3.18
CA ALA A 209 -11.49 -1.41 -2.45
C ALA A 209 -11.62 -0.33 -1.37
N GLN A 210 -12.44 0.69 -1.60
CA GLN A 210 -12.71 1.75 -0.63
C GLN A 210 -13.49 1.25 0.59
N ILE A 211 -14.29 0.18 0.42
CA ILE A 211 -15.12 -0.41 1.48
C ILE A 211 -14.40 -1.59 2.17
N ASN A 212 -13.78 -2.45 1.37
CA ASN A 212 -13.06 -3.65 1.78
C ASN A 212 -11.92 -3.94 0.80
N PHE A 213 -10.76 -3.32 1.06
CA PHE A 213 -9.57 -3.45 0.22
C PHE A 213 -9.08 -4.89 0.09
N VAL A 214 -9.09 -5.66 1.19
CA VAL A 214 -8.64 -7.06 1.17
C VAL A 214 -9.50 -7.88 0.22
N ARG A 215 -10.82 -7.73 0.27
CA ARG A 215 -11.73 -8.47 -0.62
C ARG A 215 -11.52 -8.08 -2.09
N ALA A 216 -11.30 -6.80 -2.39
CA ALA A 216 -11.00 -6.35 -3.75
C ALA A 216 -9.67 -6.94 -4.26
N LEU A 217 -8.61 -6.82 -3.46
CA LEU A 217 -7.28 -7.34 -3.78
C LEU A 217 -7.29 -8.85 -4.02
N CYS A 218 -8.00 -9.59 -3.17
CA CYS A 218 -8.05 -11.05 -3.22
C CYS A 218 -8.72 -11.61 -4.48
N LYS A 219 -9.50 -10.82 -5.22
CA LYS A 219 -9.97 -11.22 -6.57
C LYS A 219 -8.81 -11.36 -7.58
N HIS A 220 -7.71 -10.66 -7.32
CA HIS A 220 -6.56 -10.55 -8.21
C HIS A 220 -5.38 -11.42 -7.76
N ILE A 221 -5.40 -11.96 -6.54
CA ILE A 221 -4.37 -12.86 -6.04
C ILE A 221 -4.68 -14.30 -6.52
N PRO A 222 -3.76 -14.97 -7.23
CA PRO A 222 -3.98 -16.34 -7.67
C PRO A 222 -3.92 -17.35 -6.51
N GLY A 223 -4.87 -18.29 -6.52
CA GLY A 223 -5.00 -19.37 -5.54
C GLY A 223 -5.58 -18.94 -4.20
N ASP A 224 -5.96 -19.92 -3.39
CA ASP A 224 -6.56 -19.66 -2.08
C ASP A 224 -5.51 -19.21 -1.07
N LYS A 225 -5.66 -17.99 -0.55
CA LYS A 225 -4.83 -17.45 0.53
C LYS A 225 -5.65 -17.34 1.83
N PRO A 226 -5.11 -17.76 2.99
CA PRO A 226 -5.81 -17.65 4.28
C PRO A 226 -6.31 -16.22 4.58
N GLU A 227 -5.56 -15.21 4.17
CA GLU A 227 -5.88 -13.79 4.31
C GLU A 227 -7.14 -13.42 3.52
N CYS A 228 -7.35 -14.05 2.36
CA CYS A 228 -8.48 -13.83 1.47
C CYS A 228 -9.77 -14.50 1.96
N ILE A 229 -9.66 -15.67 2.57
CA ILE A 229 -10.81 -16.43 3.09
C ILE A 229 -11.49 -15.68 4.24
N LYS A 230 -10.71 -15.06 5.14
CA LYS A 230 -11.25 -14.27 6.27
C LYS A 230 -11.99 -13.01 5.83
N SER A 231 -11.61 -12.42 4.70
CA SER A 231 -12.23 -11.20 4.18
C SER A 231 -13.57 -11.43 3.47
N GLY A 232 -13.86 -12.68 3.09
CA GLY A 232 -15.12 -13.10 2.45
C GLY A 232 -16.27 -13.41 3.43
N ALA A 233 -15.97 -13.64 4.71
CA ALA A 233 -16.96 -14.03 5.72
C ALA A 233 -17.72 -12.81 6.30
N GLY A 234 -18.45 -12.09 5.44
CA GLY A 234 -19.44 -11.09 5.85
C GLY A 234 -20.86 -11.67 5.76
N ILE A 235 -21.44 -11.98 6.93
CA ILE A 235 -22.87 -12.27 7.20
C ILE A 235 -23.46 -13.51 6.50
N LEU A 236 -23.13 -14.70 6.99
CA LEU A 236 -24.21 -15.65 7.27
C LEU A 236 -24.65 -15.36 8.70
N GLN A 237 -25.87 -14.83 8.86
CA GLN A 237 -26.56 -14.87 10.16
C GLN A 237 -26.46 -16.30 10.68
N MET A 238 -25.68 -16.52 11.73
CA MET A 238 -25.87 -17.69 12.57
C MET A 238 -27.25 -17.53 13.21
N SER A 239 -28.25 -18.18 12.62
CA SER A 239 -29.51 -18.46 13.28
C SER A 239 -29.20 -19.23 14.57
N PHE A 240 -29.25 -18.54 15.70
CA PHE A 240 -29.24 -19.18 16.99
C PHE A 240 -30.56 -19.95 17.17
N VAL A 241 -30.43 -21.26 17.08
CA VAL A 241 -31.39 -22.32 17.36
C VAL A 241 -32.05 -22.13 18.74
N VAL A 242 -33.37 -22.32 18.84
CA VAL A 242 -33.95 -23.09 19.95
C VAL A 242 -35.09 -23.96 19.43
N VAL A 243 -34.78 -25.24 19.23
CA VAL A 243 -35.77 -26.31 19.22
C VAL A 243 -36.32 -26.41 20.64
N ALA A 244 -37.50 -25.85 20.87
CA ALA A 244 -38.30 -26.10 22.07
C ALA A 244 -39.48 -27.01 21.69
N VAL A 245 -39.16 -28.25 21.28
CA VAL A 245 -40.14 -29.34 21.23
C VAL A 245 -39.52 -30.53 21.93
N SER A 246 -39.77 -30.62 23.24
CA SER A 246 -39.71 -31.81 24.11
C SER A 246 -39.48 -31.33 25.54
N ILE A 247 -40.56 -31.10 26.30
CA ILE A 247 -40.79 -31.33 27.74
C ILE A 247 -42.08 -30.55 28.11
N ILE A 248 -43.23 -30.92 27.54
CA ILE A 248 -44.56 -30.67 28.16
C ILE A 248 -45.49 -31.83 27.76
N LEU A 249 -45.16 -33.08 28.13
CA LEU A 249 -46.10 -34.21 28.04
C LEU A 249 -45.82 -35.27 29.13
N SER A 250 -45.59 -34.85 30.37
CA SER A 250 -45.56 -35.80 31.51
C SER A 250 -46.10 -35.25 32.84
N LYS A 251 -47.00 -34.25 32.81
CA LYS A 251 -47.73 -33.80 34.01
C LYS A 251 -49.26 -33.66 33.82
N PHE A 252 -49.83 -34.40 32.87
CA PHE A 252 -51.30 -34.51 32.72
C PHE A 252 -51.86 -35.92 32.92
N PHE A 253 -51.05 -36.86 33.42
CA PHE A 253 -51.52 -38.16 33.92
C PHE A 253 -50.80 -38.52 35.21
N SER A 254 -51.21 -37.90 36.32
CA SER A 254 -51.68 -38.58 37.55
C SER A 254 -51.97 -37.57 38.65
#